data_AF-S7W839-F1
#
_entry.id   AF-S7W839-F1
#
_cell.length_a   1.000
_cell.length_b   1.000
_cell.length_c   1.000
_cell.angle_alpha   90.00
_cell.angle_beta   90.00
_cell.angle_gamma   90.00
#
_symmetry.space_group_name_H-M   'P 1'
#
loop_
_entity.id
_entity.type
_entity.pdbx_description
1 polymer ?
#
loop_
_entity_poly.entity_id
_entity_poly.type
_entity_poly.pdbx_seq_one_letter_code
_entity_poly.pdbx_strand_id
1 'polypeptide(L)'
;MVFFDSLLKSKKIVRLISDAEHASLLSMVYDYIATNFPNIDIGILENVEFFCPLKTASSELFIILAAQCPFHSVECISLVKELNDQDSVKDSFYYNKDNEITIFKDNIFVYRKYKIDIASKSIFTKNLQFYKYFHYILNFKNNENIKDDCFLEKIENLDRTRFLVSRFAQMEKIKKCSILGIFFTNPIFLPLAKRVKKVLQKLGKRGFLYFLRDVSETRLCSIDGIEAMILIDCQMFEMPVITKPVISPFELILAYQEEEWNGEYGVNEVDEEKIKIEVNENECTKIIKKEFIKVEYQVDNQEDENIYEGYKGIPEHYD
;
A
#
# COMPACT_ATOMS: atom_id res chain seq x y z
N MET A 1 -25.37 25.40 7.82
CA MET A 1 -24.93 26.22 6.67
C MET A 1 -23.91 27.29 7.07
N VAL A 2 -24.14 28.12 8.11
CA VAL A 2 -23.18 29.19 8.51
C VAL A 2 -21.73 28.75 8.69
N PHE A 3 -21.50 27.58 9.30
CA PHE A 3 -20.15 27.01 9.47
C PHE A 3 -19.51 26.58 8.12
N PHE A 4 -20.30 25.95 7.26
CA PHE A 4 -19.89 25.52 5.91
C PHE A 4 -19.45 26.71 5.06
N ASP A 5 -20.21 27.81 5.09
CA ASP A 5 -19.87 29.04 4.36
C ASP A 5 -18.60 29.71 4.90
N SER A 6 -18.40 29.69 6.23
CA SER A 6 -17.21 30.28 6.84
C SER A 6 -15.92 29.56 6.42
N LEU A 7 -15.98 28.23 6.23
CA LEU A 7 -14.85 27.42 5.79
C LEU A 7 -14.53 27.63 4.31
N LEU A 8 -15.54 27.88 3.47
CA LEU A 8 -15.35 28.08 2.02
C LEU A 8 -14.85 29.47 1.66
N LYS A 9 -15.20 30.51 2.43
CA LYS A 9 -14.88 31.93 2.13
C LYS A 9 -13.40 32.22 1.90
N SER A 10 -12.49 31.47 2.54
CA SER A 10 -11.04 31.68 2.43
C SER A 10 -10.36 30.77 1.40
N LYS A 11 -11.11 29.87 0.77
CA LYS A 11 -10.56 28.81 -0.09
C LYS A 11 -10.65 29.22 -1.56
N LYS A 12 -9.69 28.73 -2.33
CA LYS A 12 -9.59 28.87 -3.78
C LYS A 12 -9.76 27.55 -4.51
N ILE A 13 -9.38 26.45 -3.87
CA ILE A 13 -9.43 25.11 -4.48
C ILE A 13 -10.10 24.15 -3.51
N VAL A 14 -11.24 23.60 -3.94
CA VAL A 14 -12.02 22.60 -3.20
C VAL A 14 -12.12 21.33 -4.04
N ARG A 15 -11.96 20.16 -3.41
CA ARG A 15 -12.22 18.87 -4.08
C ARG A 15 -13.39 18.17 -3.42
N LEU A 16 -14.38 17.81 -4.23
CA LEU A 16 -15.51 16.97 -3.87
C LEU A 16 -15.14 15.51 -4.15
N ILE A 17 -15.35 14.65 -3.18
CA ILE A 17 -15.03 13.23 -3.26
C ILE A 17 -16.26 12.45 -2.85
N SER A 18 -16.71 11.50 -3.68
CA SER A 18 -17.85 10.64 -3.38
C SER A 18 -17.59 9.20 -3.76
N ASP A 19 -18.16 8.29 -2.99
CA ASP A 19 -18.35 6.91 -3.40
C ASP A 19 -19.56 6.82 -4.34
N ALA A 20 -19.87 5.60 -4.79
CA ALA A 20 -21.00 5.35 -5.67
C ALA A 20 -22.36 5.57 -4.98
N GLU A 21 -22.46 5.34 -3.67
CA GLU A 21 -23.72 5.46 -2.90
C GLU A 21 -24.14 6.93 -2.74
N HIS A 22 -23.15 7.82 -2.61
CA HIS A 22 -23.38 9.24 -2.35
C HIS A 22 -23.23 10.12 -3.60
N ALA A 23 -23.07 9.52 -4.79
CA ALA A 23 -22.88 10.26 -6.04
C ALA A 23 -24.01 11.29 -6.30
N SER A 24 -25.25 10.99 -5.89
CA SER A 24 -26.38 11.92 -6.01
C SER A 24 -26.30 13.15 -5.10
N LEU A 25 -25.55 13.07 -3.99
CA LEU A 25 -25.32 14.21 -3.10
C LEU A 25 -24.27 15.16 -3.68
N LEU A 26 -23.36 14.63 -4.50
CA LEU A 26 -22.24 15.39 -5.04
C LEU A 26 -22.71 16.52 -5.96
N SER A 27 -23.75 16.30 -6.77
CA SER A 27 -24.36 17.35 -7.61
C SER A 27 -24.95 18.49 -6.78
N MET A 28 -25.67 18.18 -5.71
CA MET A 28 -26.24 19.21 -4.83
C MET A 28 -25.17 20.07 -4.15
N VAL A 29 -24.07 19.45 -3.71
CA VAL A 29 -22.94 20.17 -3.09
C VAL A 29 -22.22 21.02 -4.13
N TYR A 30 -22.01 20.47 -5.34
CA TYR A 30 -21.42 21.21 -6.45
C TYR A 30 -22.22 22.46 -6.80
N ASP A 31 -23.53 22.30 -7.05
CA ASP A 31 -24.42 23.40 -7.43
C ASP A 31 -24.45 24.49 -6.35
N TYR A 32 -24.44 24.09 -5.07
CA TYR A 32 -24.36 25.03 -3.95
C TYR A 32 -23.07 25.86 -3.98
N ILE A 33 -21.92 25.21 -4.14
CA ILE A 33 -20.62 25.91 -4.13
C ILE A 33 -20.46 26.78 -5.38
N ALA A 34 -20.83 26.26 -6.55
CA ALA A 34 -20.76 27.00 -7.81
C ALA A 34 -21.64 28.26 -7.78
N THR A 35 -22.81 28.18 -7.14
CA THR A 35 -23.74 29.32 -7.03
C THR A 35 -23.29 30.36 -6.00
N ASN A 36 -22.84 29.93 -4.82
CA ASN A 36 -22.54 30.82 -3.69
C ASN A 36 -21.08 31.28 -3.64
N PHE A 37 -20.15 30.54 -4.26
CA PHE A 37 -18.72 30.77 -4.22
C PHE A 37 -18.09 30.61 -5.62
N PRO A 38 -18.45 31.46 -6.59
CA PRO A 38 -18.02 31.31 -8.00
C PRO A 38 -16.51 31.45 -8.23
N ASN A 39 -15.76 31.95 -7.24
CA ASN A 39 -14.31 32.11 -7.30
C ASN A 39 -13.53 30.86 -6.83
N ILE A 40 -14.23 29.80 -6.41
CA ILE A 40 -13.63 28.54 -5.99
C ILE A 40 -13.50 27.61 -7.20
N ASP A 41 -12.28 27.12 -7.46
CA ASP A 41 -12.05 26.02 -8.39
C ASP A 41 -12.48 24.70 -7.72
N ILE A 42 -13.40 23.99 -8.36
CA ILE A 42 -14.00 22.77 -7.84
C ILE A 42 -13.51 21.59 -8.67
N GLY A 43 -12.81 20.65 -8.02
CA GLY A 43 -12.58 19.33 -8.60
C GLY A 43 -13.52 18.29 -8.07
N ILE A 44 -13.84 17.33 -8.92
CA ILE A 44 -14.71 16.22 -8.57
C ILE A 44 -13.92 14.91 -8.72
N LEU A 45 -14.04 14.05 -7.71
CA LEU A 45 -13.57 12.66 -7.73
C LEU A 45 -14.78 11.77 -7.38
N GLU A 46 -15.36 11.17 -8.40
CA GLU A 46 -16.50 10.26 -8.27
C GLU A 46 -16.05 8.81 -8.16
N ASN A 47 -16.91 7.98 -7.55
CA ASN A 47 -16.73 6.54 -7.40
C ASN A 47 -15.43 6.16 -6.68
N VAL A 48 -15.02 6.99 -5.71
CA VAL A 48 -13.89 6.71 -4.84
C VAL A 48 -14.40 5.91 -3.65
N GLU A 49 -14.15 4.60 -3.63
CA GLU A 49 -14.53 3.75 -2.48
C GLU A 49 -13.75 4.11 -1.21
N PHE A 50 -12.51 4.56 -1.37
CA PHE A 50 -11.60 4.90 -0.29
C PHE A 50 -10.72 6.10 -0.64
N PHE A 51 -10.76 7.11 0.21
CA PHE A 51 -9.97 8.33 0.06
C PHE A 51 -8.77 8.32 1.01
N CYS A 52 -7.56 8.41 0.45
CA CYS A 52 -6.35 8.69 1.21
C CYS A 52 -5.78 10.07 0.82
N PRO A 53 -5.58 10.99 1.79
CA PRO A 53 -4.94 12.27 1.52
C PRO A 53 -3.55 12.15 0.91
N LEU A 54 -2.77 11.10 1.26
CA LEU A 54 -1.44 10.88 0.68
C LEU A 54 -1.45 10.53 -0.80
N LYS A 55 -2.59 10.09 -1.34
CA LYS A 55 -2.75 9.66 -2.73
C LYS A 55 -3.33 10.74 -3.62
N THR A 56 -3.86 11.81 -3.04
CA THR A 56 -4.62 12.82 -3.76
C THR A 56 -3.80 14.08 -3.92
N ALA A 57 -4.04 14.82 -5.01
CA ALA A 57 -3.40 16.10 -5.24
C ALA A 57 -3.74 17.09 -4.12
N SER A 58 -2.78 17.97 -3.79
CA SER A 58 -2.95 19.00 -2.77
C SER A 58 -4.17 19.88 -3.09
N SER A 59 -5.03 20.06 -2.10
CA SER A 59 -6.21 20.94 -2.15
C SER A 59 -6.30 21.69 -0.83
N GLU A 60 -6.89 22.88 -0.84
CA GLU A 60 -7.02 23.70 0.37
C GLU A 60 -8.16 23.22 1.27
N LEU A 61 -9.13 22.49 0.69
CA LEU A 61 -10.21 21.83 1.40
C LEU A 61 -10.73 20.63 0.60
N PHE A 62 -11.02 19.54 1.31
CA PHE A 62 -11.74 18.40 0.75
C PHE A 62 -13.16 18.35 1.29
N ILE A 63 -14.14 18.05 0.45
CA ILE A 63 -15.49 17.70 0.88
C ILE A 63 -15.69 16.23 0.55
N ILE A 64 -15.83 15.41 1.59
CA ILE A 64 -15.69 13.96 1.51
C ILE A 64 -17.04 13.30 1.83
N LEU A 65 -17.55 12.57 0.84
CA LEU A 65 -18.76 11.72 0.85
C LEU A 65 -18.41 10.23 0.66
N ALA A 66 -17.15 9.86 0.84
CA ALA A 66 -16.61 8.50 0.69
C ALA A 66 -15.79 8.13 1.92
N ALA A 67 -15.53 6.85 2.21
CA ALA A 67 -14.68 6.45 3.35
C ALA A 67 -13.28 7.10 3.33
N GLN A 68 -12.78 7.58 4.47
CA GLN A 68 -11.48 8.26 4.56
C GLN A 68 -10.44 7.41 5.31
N CYS A 69 -9.19 7.45 4.86
CA CYS A 69 -8.05 6.86 5.53
C CYS A 69 -7.91 7.33 6.99
N PRO A 70 -7.93 6.41 7.98
CA PRO A 70 -7.82 6.77 9.39
C PRO A 70 -6.40 7.18 9.81
N PHE A 71 -5.38 6.86 9.00
CA PHE A 71 -3.97 7.11 9.33
C PHE A 71 -3.44 8.46 8.84
N HIS A 72 -4.19 9.15 7.97
CA HIS A 72 -3.73 10.39 7.37
C HIS A 72 -4.83 11.44 7.47
N SER A 73 -4.57 12.48 8.25
CA SER A 73 -5.49 13.60 8.44
C SER A 73 -5.32 14.63 7.32
N VAL A 74 -6.41 15.32 7.01
CA VAL A 74 -6.44 16.46 6.09
C VAL A 74 -7.56 17.39 6.51
N GLU A 75 -7.44 18.68 6.17
CA GLU A 75 -8.53 19.63 6.33
C GLU A 75 -9.68 19.23 5.38
N CYS A 76 -10.80 18.82 5.96
CA CYS A 76 -11.95 18.35 5.21
C CYS A 76 -13.28 18.65 5.90
N ILE A 77 -14.34 18.63 5.09
CA ILE A 77 -15.74 18.60 5.52
C ILE A 77 -16.30 17.25 5.12
N SER A 78 -16.89 16.51 6.06
CA SER A 78 -17.63 15.28 5.76
C SER A 78 -19.13 15.55 5.98
N LEU A 79 -20.00 15.16 5.04
CA LEU A 79 -21.43 15.54 5.08
C LEU A 79 -22.35 14.39 5.47
N VAL A 80 -23.06 14.53 6.61
CA VAL A 80 -23.75 13.44 7.34
C VAL A 80 -25.12 13.18 6.77
N LYS A 81 -25.41 11.94 6.36
CA LYS A 81 -26.77 11.44 6.39
C LYS A 81 -27.07 10.94 7.82
N GLU A 82 -27.90 11.69 8.55
CA GLU A 82 -28.39 11.23 9.86
C GLU A 82 -29.12 9.89 9.67
N LEU A 83 -28.62 8.85 10.34
CA LEU A 83 -29.35 7.61 10.54
C LEU A 83 -30.22 7.84 11.78
N ASN A 84 -31.52 7.57 11.67
CA ASN A 84 -32.45 7.71 12.79
C ASN A 84 -31.99 6.84 13.98
N ASP A 85 -32.14 7.36 15.20
CA ASP A 85 -31.62 6.81 16.46
C ASP A 85 -32.00 5.35 16.78
N GLN A 86 -32.94 4.74 16.05
CA GLN A 86 -33.34 3.34 16.25
C GLN A 86 -32.46 2.31 15.52
N ASP A 87 -31.65 2.74 14.55
CA ASP A 87 -30.69 1.87 13.81
C ASP A 87 -29.26 1.93 14.39
N SER A 88 -29.09 2.61 15.54
CA SER A 88 -27.84 3.22 16.01
C SER A 88 -26.79 2.30 16.65
N VAL A 89 -26.98 0.98 16.65
CA VAL A 89 -26.04 0.05 17.31
C VAL A 89 -25.36 -0.93 16.33
N LYS A 90 -25.81 -0.99 15.06
CA LYS A 90 -25.40 -2.06 14.14
C LYS A 90 -24.10 -1.82 13.37
N ASP A 91 -23.47 -0.65 13.50
CA ASP A 91 -22.29 -0.28 12.69
C ASP A 91 -21.18 0.45 13.53
N SER A 92 -20.47 -0.19 14.48
CA SER A 92 -19.42 0.49 15.29
C SER A 92 -18.11 -0.27 15.60
N PHE A 93 -16.93 0.26 15.21
CA PHE A 93 -15.60 -0.31 15.55
C PHE A 93 -14.64 0.58 16.31
N TYR A 94 -13.63 -0.04 16.93
CA TYR A 94 -12.72 0.54 17.90
C TYR A 94 -11.21 0.28 17.65
N TYR A 95 -10.31 1.29 17.64
CA TYR A 95 -8.84 1.09 17.79
C TYR A 95 -8.19 2.12 18.74
N ASN A 96 -7.34 1.68 19.68
CA ASN A 96 -6.32 2.54 20.29
C ASN A 96 -5.07 1.76 20.67
N LYS A 97 -3.92 2.42 20.49
CA LYS A 97 -2.57 2.01 20.84
C LYS A 97 -2.21 2.26 22.32
N ASP A 98 -3.03 3.00 23.08
CA ASP A 98 -2.72 3.48 24.45
C ASP A 98 -3.89 3.38 25.47
N ASN A 99 -4.71 2.31 25.44
CA ASN A 99 -5.83 2.05 26.39
C ASN A 99 -7.08 2.99 26.33
N GLU A 100 -7.29 3.82 25.31
CA GLU A 100 -8.55 4.60 25.10
C GLU A 100 -9.26 4.27 23.77
N ILE A 101 -10.30 3.46 23.78
CA ILE A 101 -11.12 3.07 22.61
C ILE A 101 -11.47 4.21 21.60
N THR A 102 -11.11 4.10 20.30
CA THR A 102 -11.50 5.08 19.24
C THR A 102 -12.52 4.51 18.26
N ILE A 103 -13.74 5.08 18.26
CA ILE A 103 -14.82 4.72 17.32
C ILE A 103 -14.56 5.30 15.92
N PHE A 104 -14.56 4.46 14.88
CA PHE A 104 -14.64 4.92 13.49
C PHE A 104 -16.01 4.60 12.89
N LYS A 105 -16.73 5.66 12.52
CA LYS A 105 -17.99 5.62 11.79
C LYS A 105 -17.62 5.63 10.30
N ASP A 106 -18.10 4.66 9.51
CA ASP A 106 -18.10 4.78 8.04
C ASP A 106 -18.63 6.18 7.74
N ASN A 107 -17.75 7.01 7.17
CA ASN A 107 -17.76 8.46 7.25
C ASN A 107 -19.15 8.99 7.48
N ILE A 108 -19.41 9.60 8.66
CA ILE A 108 -19.48 11.06 8.77
C ILE A 108 -19.34 11.58 10.21
N PHE A 109 -18.37 12.48 10.45
CA PHE A 109 -18.12 13.10 11.75
C PHE A 109 -19.13 14.20 12.12
N VAL A 110 -19.80 13.98 13.25
CA VAL A 110 -20.01 15.02 14.28
C VAL A 110 -18.97 14.76 15.36
N TYR A 111 -18.18 15.78 15.72
CA TYR A 111 -17.30 15.73 16.88
C TYR A 111 -18.16 15.64 18.14
N ARG A 112 -18.34 14.44 18.70
CA ARG A 112 -18.80 14.26 20.09
C ARG A 112 -17.87 13.29 20.80
N LYS A 113 -17.26 13.79 21.88
CA LYS A 113 -16.36 13.05 22.75
C LYS A 113 -17.21 12.15 23.66
N TYR A 114 -17.42 10.89 23.26
CA TYR A 114 -18.05 9.90 24.12
C TYR A 114 -16.98 9.13 24.89
N LYS A 115 -17.15 9.01 26.20
CA LYS A 115 -16.34 8.15 27.06
C LYS A 115 -17.09 6.83 27.18
N ILE A 116 -16.70 5.85 26.37
CA ILE A 116 -17.36 4.54 26.33
C ILE A 116 -16.33 3.48 26.73
N ASP A 117 -16.71 2.68 27.71
CA ASP A 117 -15.93 1.60 28.31
C ASP A 117 -16.36 0.27 27.69
N ILE A 118 -15.60 -0.28 26.72
CA ILE A 118 -15.93 -1.54 26.04
C ILE A 118 -14.66 -2.36 25.78
N ALA A 119 -14.48 -3.40 26.60
CA ALA A 119 -13.34 -4.30 26.62
C ALA A 119 -13.21 -5.27 25.41
N SER A 120 -13.95 -5.09 24.31
CA SER A 120 -13.98 -6.02 23.17
C SER A 120 -13.60 -5.37 21.83
N LYS A 121 -12.50 -5.85 21.21
CA LYS A 121 -12.02 -5.46 19.87
C LYS A 121 -13.01 -5.95 18.78
N SER A 122 -13.99 -5.12 18.40
CA SER A 122 -15.05 -5.52 17.46
C SER A 122 -15.05 -4.73 16.14
N ILE A 123 -15.40 -5.50 15.10
CA ILE A 123 -15.65 -5.36 13.64
C ILE A 123 -17.02 -4.87 13.07
N PHE A 124 -17.23 -3.69 12.47
CA PHE A 124 -18.52 -3.21 11.89
C PHE A 124 -18.48 -2.16 10.72
N THR A 125 -18.11 -2.56 9.50
CA THR A 125 -17.95 -1.65 8.32
C THR A 125 -18.65 -2.28 7.14
N LYS A 126 -19.15 -1.44 6.23
CA LYS A 126 -19.56 -1.86 4.89
C LYS A 126 -18.41 -1.79 3.88
N ASN A 127 -17.31 -1.12 4.22
CA ASN A 127 -16.13 -1.01 3.39
C ASN A 127 -15.21 -2.23 3.52
N LEU A 128 -15.11 -3.01 2.45
CA LEU A 128 -14.30 -4.23 2.39
C LEU A 128 -12.81 -3.98 2.71
N GLN A 129 -12.25 -2.84 2.31
CA GLN A 129 -10.84 -2.51 2.55
C GLN A 129 -10.56 -2.28 4.04
N PHE A 130 -11.48 -1.61 4.75
CA PHE A 130 -11.43 -1.51 6.21
C PHE A 130 -11.51 -2.88 6.85
N TYR A 131 -12.48 -3.68 6.45
CA TYR A 131 -12.65 -5.03 6.99
C TYR A 131 -11.37 -5.84 6.84
N LYS A 132 -10.81 -5.91 5.62
CA LYS A 132 -9.54 -6.61 5.33
C LYS A 132 -8.41 -6.10 6.22
N TYR A 133 -8.23 -4.78 6.32
CA TYR A 133 -7.14 -4.21 7.11
C TYR A 133 -7.26 -4.58 8.59
N PHE A 134 -8.39 -4.25 9.24
CA PHE A 134 -8.54 -4.48 10.67
C PHE A 134 -8.60 -5.98 11.03
N HIS A 135 -9.18 -6.81 10.15
CA HIS A 135 -9.23 -8.25 10.37
C HIS A 135 -7.87 -8.92 10.14
N TYR A 136 -7.21 -8.67 9.01
CA TYR A 136 -5.97 -9.37 8.65
C TYR A 136 -4.73 -8.83 9.36
N ILE A 137 -4.59 -7.50 9.41
CA ILE A 137 -3.43 -6.81 9.96
C ILE A 137 -3.55 -6.74 11.49
N LEU A 138 -4.68 -6.24 12.00
CA LEU A 138 -4.86 -5.99 13.44
C LEU A 138 -5.49 -7.15 14.21
N ASN A 139 -5.84 -8.26 13.54
CA ASN A 139 -6.38 -9.48 14.15
C ASN A 139 -7.63 -9.23 15.01
N PHE A 140 -8.50 -8.31 14.58
CA PHE A 140 -9.76 -8.12 15.28
C PHE A 140 -10.75 -9.21 14.87
N LYS A 141 -11.55 -9.65 15.84
CA LYS A 141 -12.58 -10.68 15.62
C LYS A 141 -13.92 -10.02 15.29
N ASN A 142 -14.71 -10.67 14.44
CA ASN A 142 -16.13 -10.36 14.35
C ASN A 142 -16.84 -10.90 15.60
N ASN A 143 -17.84 -10.17 16.07
CA ASN A 143 -18.67 -10.61 17.18
C ASN A 143 -19.72 -11.60 16.63
N GLU A 144 -19.61 -12.89 17.00
CA GLU A 144 -20.47 -13.98 16.51
C GLU A 144 -21.97 -13.80 16.82
N ASN A 145 -22.30 -12.87 17.73
CA ASN A 145 -23.66 -12.60 18.21
C ASN A 145 -24.47 -11.64 17.31
N ILE A 146 -23.94 -11.20 16.18
CA ILE A 146 -24.62 -10.26 15.28
C ILE A 146 -24.83 -10.96 13.94
N LYS A 147 -25.83 -11.85 13.90
CA LYS A 147 -26.18 -12.63 12.72
C LYS A 147 -27.17 -11.94 11.79
N ASP A 148 -27.93 -10.95 12.25
CA ASP A 148 -29.22 -10.70 11.61
C ASP A 148 -29.35 -9.51 10.66
N ASP A 149 -28.33 -8.67 10.39
CA ASP A 149 -28.53 -7.57 9.40
C ASP A 149 -27.25 -6.97 8.77
N CYS A 150 -26.06 -7.47 9.08
CA CYS A 150 -24.84 -6.86 8.54
C CYS A 150 -24.55 -7.41 7.13
N PHE A 151 -24.22 -6.51 6.20
CA PHE A 151 -23.75 -6.77 4.83
C PHE A 151 -22.60 -7.82 4.73
N LEU A 152 -22.00 -8.15 5.88
CA LEU A 152 -20.94 -9.12 6.11
C LEU A 152 -21.32 -10.58 5.82
N GLU A 153 -22.61 -10.97 5.83
CA GLU A 153 -23.01 -12.34 5.42
C GLU A 153 -22.69 -12.65 3.95
N LYS A 154 -22.54 -11.63 3.09
CA LYS A 154 -22.13 -11.79 1.69
C LYS A 154 -20.62 -11.78 1.48
N ILE A 155 -19.82 -11.44 2.49
CA ILE A 155 -18.37 -11.48 2.40
C ILE A 155 -17.93 -12.89 2.80
N GLU A 156 -17.93 -13.80 1.81
CA GLU A 156 -17.48 -15.18 1.97
C GLU A 156 -16.20 -15.25 2.83
N ASN A 157 -16.30 -15.95 3.97
CA ASN A 157 -15.23 -16.42 4.87
C ASN A 157 -13.81 -15.91 4.54
N LEU A 158 -13.55 -14.62 4.79
CA LEU A 158 -12.22 -14.05 4.71
C LEU A 158 -11.37 -14.64 5.84
N ASP A 159 -10.57 -15.65 5.51
CA ASP A 159 -9.74 -16.38 6.47
C ASP A 159 -8.38 -15.70 6.65
N ARG A 160 -8.14 -15.14 7.84
CA ARG A 160 -6.84 -14.59 8.23
C ARG A 160 -5.72 -15.62 8.11
N THR A 161 -5.98 -16.90 8.38
CA THR A 161 -4.98 -17.97 8.25
C THR A 161 -4.54 -18.11 6.81
N ARG A 162 -5.50 -18.20 5.87
CA ARG A 162 -5.22 -18.20 4.44
C ARG A 162 -4.45 -16.96 3.98
N PHE A 163 -4.82 -15.76 4.47
CA PHE A 163 -4.07 -14.54 4.21
C PHE A 163 -2.61 -14.68 4.66
N LEU A 164 -2.37 -15.05 5.91
CA LEU A 164 -1.03 -15.20 6.48
C LEU A 164 -0.20 -16.26 5.74
N VAL A 165 -0.76 -17.43 5.45
CA VAL A 165 -0.10 -18.49 4.68
C VAL A 165 0.32 -17.97 3.30
N SER A 166 -0.56 -17.21 2.62
CA SER A 166 -0.23 -16.59 1.35
C SER A 166 0.92 -15.59 1.49
N ARG A 167 0.95 -14.78 2.56
CA ARG A 167 2.04 -13.83 2.83
C ARG A 167 3.37 -14.55 3.08
N PHE A 168 3.39 -15.59 3.91
CA PHE A 168 4.58 -16.43 4.15
C PHE A 168 5.12 -17.06 2.86
N ALA A 169 4.25 -17.53 1.97
CA ALA A 169 4.68 -18.06 0.68
C ALA A 169 5.42 -16.99 -0.17
N GLN A 170 5.02 -15.71 -0.09
CA GLN A 170 5.73 -14.63 -0.77
C GLN A 170 7.09 -14.31 -0.11
N MET A 171 7.15 -14.35 1.23
CA MET A 171 8.40 -14.17 1.99
C MET A 171 9.44 -15.22 1.60
N GLU A 172 9.05 -16.50 1.51
CA GLU A 172 9.97 -17.57 1.12
C GLU A 172 10.47 -17.43 -0.32
N LYS A 173 9.62 -16.94 -1.24
CA LYS A 173 10.05 -16.65 -2.62
C LYS A 173 11.10 -15.55 -2.66
N ILE A 174 10.96 -14.50 -1.82
CA ILE A 174 11.88 -13.37 -1.86
C ILE A 174 13.30 -13.72 -1.38
N LYS A 175 13.44 -14.78 -0.58
CA LYS A 175 14.74 -15.30 -0.13
C LYS A 175 15.69 -15.61 -1.28
N LYS A 176 15.14 -16.16 -2.35
CA LYS A 176 15.86 -16.60 -3.55
C LYS A 176 16.16 -15.46 -4.53
N CYS A 177 15.54 -14.29 -4.36
CA CYS A 177 15.71 -13.14 -5.24
C CYS A 177 16.98 -12.34 -4.87
N SER A 178 17.74 -11.95 -5.89
CA SER A 178 18.95 -11.13 -5.82
C SER A 178 18.71 -9.67 -6.21
N ILE A 179 17.74 -9.38 -7.09
CA ILE A 179 17.41 -8.04 -7.56
C ILE A 179 15.98 -7.66 -7.14
N LEU A 180 15.87 -6.64 -6.29
CA LEU A 180 14.60 -6.20 -5.72
C LEU A 180 14.30 -4.73 -6.03
N GLY A 181 13.04 -4.44 -6.32
CA GLY A 181 12.51 -3.09 -6.43
C GLY A 181 11.84 -2.66 -5.14
N ILE A 182 12.18 -1.48 -4.63
CA ILE A 182 11.54 -0.83 -3.49
C ILE A 182 10.65 0.28 -4.05
N PHE A 183 9.35 0.03 -4.05
CA PHE A 183 8.33 0.92 -4.57
C PHE A 183 7.74 1.73 -3.45
N PHE A 184 7.67 3.06 -3.62
CA PHE A 184 6.99 3.93 -2.67
C PHE A 184 6.17 4.98 -3.37
N THR A 185 5.00 5.29 -2.82
CA THR A 185 3.99 6.06 -3.56
C THR A 185 3.86 7.52 -3.16
N ASN A 186 4.41 7.87 -2.01
CA ASN A 186 4.44 9.23 -1.51
C ASN A 186 5.88 9.57 -1.04
N PRO A 187 6.41 10.78 -1.31
CA PRO A 187 7.74 11.18 -0.85
C PRO A 187 7.95 11.05 0.66
N ILE A 188 6.89 11.12 1.48
CA ILE A 188 6.94 10.86 2.93
C ILE A 188 7.57 9.50 3.26
N PHE A 189 7.43 8.51 2.37
CA PHE A 189 7.98 7.17 2.55
C PHE A 189 9.44 7.03 2.13
N LEU A 190 10.07 8.06 1.56
CA LEU A 190 11.47 8.00 1.13
C LEU A 190 12.46 7.62 2.27
N PRO A 191 12.33 8.15 3.50
CA PRO A 191 13.18 7.72 4.61
C PRO A 191 13.05 6.22 4.90
N LEU A 192 11.83 5.69 4.91
CA LEU A 192 11.57 4.26 5.10
C LEU A 192 12.14 3.43 3.94
N ALA A 193 11.94 3.87 2.70
CA ALA A 193 12.49 3.21 1.51
C ALA A 193 14.02 3.15 1.55
N LYS A 194 14.69 4.22 2.02
CA LYS A 194 16.14 4.23 2.23
C LYS A 194 16.58 3.24 3.32
N ARG A 195 15.81 3.08 4.40
CA ARG A 195 16.09 2.08 5.44
C ARG A 195 15.95 0.66 4.90
N VAL A 196 14.88 0.38 4.16
CA VAL A 196 14.70 -0.91 3.46
C VAL A 196 15.87 -1.19 2.50
N LYS A 197 16.34 -0.17 1.76
CA LYS A 197 17.52 -0.34 0.89
C LYS A 197 18.78 -0.72 1.67
N LYS A 198 19.01 -0.11 2.84
CA LYS A 198 20.13 -0.48 3.72
C LYS A 198 20.01 -1.93 4.21
N VAL A 199 18.80 -2.37 4.56
CA VAL A 199 18.54 -3.78 4.91
C VAL A 199 18.91 -4.70 3.76
N LEU A 200 18.47 -4.42 2.53
CA LEU A 200 18.81 -5.25 1.38
C LEU A 200 20.32 -5.30 1.11
N GLN A 201 21.02 -4.18 1.30
CA GLN A 201 22.48 -4.14 1.18
C GLN A 201 23.16 -5.01 2.23
N LYS A 202 22.70 -4.99 3.49
CA LYS A 202 23.17 -5.88 4.56
C LYS A 202 22.98 -7.35 4.21
N LEU A 203 21.87 -7.68 3.54
CA LEU A 203 21.55 -9.04 3.07
C LEU A 203 22.28 -9.43 1.76
N GLY A 204 23.17 -8.60 1.23
CA GLY A 204 23.89 -8.88 -0.02
C GLY A 204 23.03 -8.79 -1.29
N LYS A 205 21.88 -8.09 -1.22
CA LYS A 205 20.92 -7.97 -2.33
C LYS A 205 20.98 -6.60 -3.00
N ARG A 206 20.66 -6.56 -4.29
CA ARG A 206 20.58 -5.33 -5.09
C ARG A 206 19.18 -4.71 -4.96
N GLY A 207 19.09 -3.59 -4.23
CA GLY A 207 17.83 -2.85 -4.02
C GLY A 207 17.78 -1.53 -4.81
N PHE A 208 16.76 -1.39 -5.66
CA PHE A 208 16.51 -0.17 -6.46
C PHE A 208 15.30 0.59 -5.93
N LEU A 209 15.37 1.92 -5.85
CA LEU A 209 14.27 2.76 -5.36
C LEU A 209 13.42 3.24 -6.54
N TYR A 210 12.12 3.05 -6.47
CA TYR A 210 11.15 3.49 -7.46
C TYR A 210 10.07 4.34 -6.78
N PHE A 211 9.91 5.57 -7.27
CA PHE A 211 8.80 6.43 -6.87
C PHE A 211 7.67 6.29 -7.91
N LEU A 212 6.53 5.73 -7.49
CA LEU A 212 5.34 5.57 -8.34
C LEU A 212 4.13 6.14 -7.60
N ARG A 213 3.62 7.31 -8.01
CA ARG A 213 2.44 7.93 -7.37
C ARG A 213 1.24 6.99 -7.26
N ASP A 214 1.08 6.17 -8.29
CA ASP A 214 0.02 5.18 -8.39
C ASP A 214 0.59 3.84 -8.86
N VAL A 215 0.16 2.79 -8.16
CA VAL A 215 0.70 1.43 -8.25
C VAL A 215 -0.42 0.55 -8.78
N SER A 216 -0.24 0.08 -10.02
CA SER A 216 -1.09 -0.90 -10.65
C SER A 216 -0.29 -2.14 -11.00
N GLU A 217 -0.97 -3.28 -11.12
CA GLU A 217 -0.37 -4.51 -11.64
C GLU A 217 0.36 -4.26 -12.97
N THR A 218 -0.29 -3.56 -13.90
CA THR A 218 0.29 -3.25 -15.23
C THR A 218 1.61 -2.48 -15.13
N ARG A 219 1.69 -1.47 -14.26
CA ARG A 219 2.92 -0.68 -14.06
C ARG A 219 4.01 -1.51 -13.41
N LEU A 220 3.67 -2.31 -12.40
CA LEU A 220 4.65 -3.17 -11.73
C LEU A 220 5.20 -4.24 -12.66
N CYS A 221 4.34 -4.89 -13.45
CA CYS A 221 4.73 -5.93 -14.41
C CYS A 221 5.62 -5.38 -15.54
N SER A 222 5.47 -4.10 -15.91
CA SER A 222 6.29 -3.46 -16.96
C SER A 222 7.75 -3.23 -16.59
N ILE A 223 8.12 -3.43 -15.32
CA ILE A 223 9.49 -3.15 -14.85
C ILE A 223 10.32 -4.42 -14.93
N ASP A 224 11.20 -4.44 -15.93
CA ASP A 224 12.12 -5.53 -16.21
C ASP A 224 13.34 -5.54 -15.27
N GLY A 225 13.99 -6.70 -15.18
CA GLY A 225 15.19 -6.91 -14.38
C GLY A 225 14.97 -6.99 -12.87
N ILE A 226 13.75 -6.76 -12.39
CA ILE A 226 13.37 -6.96 -10.99
C ILE A 226 12.73 -8.33 -10.80
N GLU A 227 13.22 -9.08 -9.81
CA GLU A 227 12.75 -10.42 -9.47
C GLU A 227 11.64 -10.42 -8.41
N ALA A 228 11.69 -9.44 -7.49
CA ALA A 228 10.68 -9.25 -6.45
C ALA A 228 10.55 -7.79 -6.03
N MET A 229 9.42 -7.46 -5.40
CA MET A 229 9.02 -6.09 -5.10
C MET A 229 8.75 -5.92 -3.61
N ILE A 230 9.21 -4.81 -3.07
CA ILE A 230 8.88 -4.34 -1.73
C ILE A 230 8.05 -3.07 -1.89
N LEU A 231 6.80 -3.10 -1.44
CA LEU A 231 5.85 -2.01 -1.62
C LEU A 231 5.65 -1.24 -0.32
N ILE A 232 5.80 0.08 -0.39
CA ILE A 232 5.68 1.02 0.71
C ILE A 232 4.59 2.03 0.37
N ASP A 233 3.46 1.92 1.05
CA ASP A 233 2.27 2.73 0.78
C ASP A 233 1.50 3.00 2.08
N CYS A 234 0.35 3.67 2.01
CA CYS A 234 -0.62 3.73 3.08
C CYS A 234 -0.89 2.33 3.65
N GLN A 235 -1.04 2.20 4.97
CA GLN A 235 -1.33 0.93 5.63
C GLN A 235 -2.63 0.28 5.14
N MET A 236 -3.60 1.10 4.70
CA MET A 236 -4.86 0.62 4.14
C MET A 236 -4.70 0.08 2.71
N PHE A 237 -3.57 0.30 2.04
CA PHE A 237 -3.37 -0.07 0.65
C PHE A 237 -3.39 -1.59 0.46
N GLU A 238 -4.16 -2.07 -0.52
CA GLU A 238 -4.24 -3.48 -0.85
C GLU A 238 -3.06 -3.89 -1.75
N MET A 239 -2.32 -4.90 -1.32
CA MET A 239 -1.18 -5.39 -2.08
C MET A 239 -1.63 -6.03 -3.40
N PRO A 240 -1.02 -5.66 -4.55
CA PRO A 240 -1.40 -6.21 -5.83
C PRO A 240 -1.00 -7.69 -5.91
N VAL A 241 -1.88 -8.51 -6.49
CA VAL A 241 -1.64 -9.92 -6.74
C VAL A 241 -1.05 -10.07 -8.14
N ILE A 242 0.27 -10.22 -8.21
CA ILE A 242 0.99 -10.36 -9.48
C ILE A 242 1.92 -11.58 -9.44
N THR A 243 2.50 -11.93 -10.59
CA THR A 243 3.37 -13.10 -10.73
C THR A 243 4.67 -12.99 -9.93
N LYS A 244 5.27 -11.79 -9.90
CA LYS A 244 6.46 -11.49 -9.11
C LYS A 244 6.08 -11.35 -7.63
N PRO A 245 6.89 -11.84 -6.67
CA PRO A 245 6.61 -11.66 -5.25
C PRO A 245 6.53 -10.17 -4.89
N VAL A 246 5.45 -9.78 -4.21
CA VAL A 246 5.27 -8.43 -3.65
C VAL A 246 5.12 -8.55 -2.15
N ILE A 247 6.03 -7.94 -1.40
CA ILE A 247 6.02 -7.92 0.06
C ILE A 247 6.05 -6.49 0.62
N SER A 248 5.72 -6.32 1.89
CA SER A 248 5.87 -5.10 2.65
C SER A 248 7.23 -5.05 3.35
N PRO A 249 7.66 -3.88 3.86
CA PRO A 249 8.84 -3.79 4.70
C PRO A 249 8.83 -4.71 5.91
N PHE A 250 7.69 -4.85 6.60
CA PHE A 250 7.56 -5.74 7.75
C PHE A 250 7.86 -7.19 7.37
N GLU A 251 7.30 -7.63 6.25
CA GLU A 251 7.47 -9.00 5.77
C GLU A 251 8.90 -9.28 5.31
N LEU A 252 9.62 -8.26 4.84
CA LEU A 252 11.05 -8.40 4.57
C LEU A 252 11.80 -8.69 5.87
N ILE A 253 11.53 -7.96 6.96
CA ILE A 253 12.18 -8.24 8.25
C ILE A 253 11.82 -9.63 8.75
N LEU A 254 10.52 -9.96 8.71
CA LEU A 254 10.00 -11.25 9.14
C LEU A 254 10.62 -12.42 8.36
N ALA A 255 10.94 -12.23 7.07
CA ALA A 255 11.59 -13.25 6.27
C ALA A 255 13.02 -13.58 6.75
N TYR A 256 13.75 -12.63 7.36
CA TYR A 256 15.17 -12.78 7.73
C TYR A 256 15.44 -12.70 9.24
N GLN A 257 14.40 -12.63 10.07
CA GLN A 257 14.57 -12.74 11.52
C GLN A 257 14.69 -14.20 11.95
N GLU A 258 15.45 -14.46 13.01
CA GLU A 258 15.55 -15.79 13.63
C GLU A 258 14.49 -16.00 14.72
N GLU A 259 13.97 -14.92 15.29
CA GLU A 259 12.98 -14.99 16.36
C GLU A 259 11.66 -15.55 15.84
N GLU A 260 11.05 -16.41 16.65
CA GLU A 260 9.70 -16.90 16.40
C GLU A 260 8.73 -15.73 16.31
N TRP A 261 7.89 -15.76 15.28
CA TRP A 261 6.90 -14.72 15.07
C TRP A 261 5.78 -14.82 16.10
N ASN A 262 5.53 -13.73 16.82
CA ASN A 262 4.48 -13.65 17.84
C ASN A 262 3.03 -13.65 17.28
N GLY A 263 2.87 -13.67 15.96
CA GLY A 263 1.57 -13.66 15.28
C GLY A 263 0.99 -12.27 15.02
N GLU A 264 1.68 -11.19 15.37
CA GLU A 264 1.28 -9.80 15.09
C GLU A 264 1.80 -9.34 13.73
N TYR A 265 0.93 -8.82 12.88
CA TYR A 265 1.29 -8.48 11.50
C TYR A 265 1.41 -6.96 11.32
N GLY A 266 2.54 -6.51 10.79
CA GLY A 266 2.80 -5.12 10.42
C GLY A 266 2.83 -4.90 8.90
N VAL A 267 2.85 -3.64 8.46
CA VAL A 267 3.00 -3.30 7.02
C VAL A 267 4.30 -2.52 6.79
N ASN A 268 4.39 -1.30 7.32
CA ASN A 268 5.50 -0.38 7.06
C ASN A 268 6.54 -0.36 8.18
N GLU A 269 6.69 -1.48 8.89
CA GLU A 269 7.59 -1.59 10.04
C GLU A 269 8.94 -2.12 9.58
N VAL A 270 10.01 -1.49 10.06
CA VAL A 270 11.38 -1.91 9.79
C VAL A 270 12.11 -1.87 11.12
N ASP A 271 12.50 -3.05 11.57
CA ASP A 271 13.41 -3.24 12.69
C ASP A 271 14.69 -3.86 12.14
N GLU A 272 15.73 -3.02 11.98
CA GLU A 272 16.97 -3.45 11.36
C GLU A 272 17.81 -4.35 12.27
N GLU A 273 17.53 -4.36 13.58
CA GLU A 273 18.28 -5.09 14.59
C GLU A 273 17.91 -6.57 14.60
N LYS A 274 16.69 -6.90 14.15
CA LYS A 274 16.19 -8.28 14.06
C LYS A 274 16.80 -9.09 12.93
N ILE A 275 17.50 -8.44 11.99
CA ILE A 275 18.11 -9.12 10.84
C ILE A 275 19.49 -9.62 11.23
N LYS A 276 19.67 -10.94 11.18
CA LYS A 276 21.01 -11.52 11.21
C LYS A 276 21.54 -11.68 9.80
N ILE A 277 22.77 -11.23 9.59
CA ILE A 277 23.51 -11.48 8.36
C ILE A 277 24.21 -12.80 8.58
N GLU A 278 23.75 -13.87 7.96
CA GLU A 278 24.64 -14.99 7.69
C GLU A 278 25.72 -14.46 6.75
N VAL A 279 26.88 -14.13 7.31
CA VAL A 279 28.08 -13.89 6.51
C VAL A 279 28.45 -15.23 5.92
N ASN A 280 27.81 -15.57 4.81
CA ASN A 280 28.30 -16.63 3.96
C ASN A 280 29.61 -16.09 3.40
N GLU A 281 30.73 -16.47 4.02
CA GLU A 281 32.06 -16.45 3.42
C GLU A 281 32.06 -17.42 2.23
N ASN A 282 31.23 -17.15 1.23
CA ASN A 282 31.19 -17.93 0.00
C ASN A 282 32.54 -17.71 -0.67
N GLU A 283 33.26 -18.81 -0.86
CA GLU A 283 34.54 -18.90 -1.59
C GLU A 283 34.51 -18.24 -2.97
N CYS A 284 33.33 -17.94 -3.51
CA CYS A 284 33.12 -17.19 -4.75
C CYS A 284 33.56 -15.71 -4.69
N THR A 285 33.92 -15.18 -3.50
CA THR A 285 34.57 -13.86 -3.38
C THR A 285 36.09 -13.93 -3.44
N LYS A 286 36.70 -15.13 -3.51
CA LYS A 286 38.07 -15.25 -3.97
C LYS A 286 38.08 -14.76 -5.42
N ILE A 287 38.64 -13.57 -5.63
CA ILE A 287 39.06 -13.12 -6.94
C ILE A 287 39.99 -14.20 -7.48
N ILE A 288 39.47 -15.08 -8.33
CA ILE A 288 40.33 -15.90 -9.17
C ILE A 288 41.02 -14.88 -10.06
N LYS A 289 42.26 -14.53 -9.73
CA LYS A 289 43.18 -13.88 -10.67
C LYS A 289 43.42 -14.87 -11.80
N LYS A 290 42.45 -15.02 -12.70
CA LYS A 290 42.75 -15.55 -14.02
C LYS A 290 43.61 -14.49 -14.67
N GLU A 291 44.85 -14.85 -14.97
CA GLU A 291 45.71 -14.07 -15.84
C GLU A 291 44.88 -13.68 -17.06
N PHE A 292 44.77 -12.38 -17.28
CA PHE A 292 44.04 -11.82 -18.40
C PHE A 292 44.72 -12.35 -19.67
N ILE A 293 44.08 -13.29 -20.37
CA ILE A 293 44.54 -13.73 -21.68
C ILE A 293 44.30 -12.54 -22.62
N LYS A 294 45.34 -11.72 -22.80
CA LYS A 294 45.35 -10.71 -23.85
C LYS A 294 45.34 -11.45 -25.18
N VAL A 295 44.32 -11.20 -25.99
CA VAL A 295 44.47 -11.35 -27.43
C VAL A 295 45.23 -10.11 -27.88
N GLU A 296 46.51 -10.26 -28.20
CA GLU A 296 47.30 -9.21 -28.83
C GLU A 296 46.72 -8.96 -30.22
N TYR A 297 46.25 -7.74 -30.47
CA TYR A 297 46.03 -7.31 -31.85
C TYR A 297 47.42 -7.05 -32.45
N GLN A 298 47.89 -7.96 -33.31
CA GLN A 298 48.97 -7.64 -34.23
C GLN A 298 48.44 -6.55 -35.16
N VAL A 299 48.88 -5.31 -34.92
CA VAL A 299 48.81 -4.25 -35.93
C VAL A 299 50.03 -4.44 -36.82
N ASP A 300 50.01 -5.48 -37.64
CA ASP A 300 50.81 -5.49 -38.86
C ASP A 300 49.99 -4.74 -39.91
N ASN A 301 50.63 -3.78 -40.58
CA ASN A 301 50.04 -2.88 -41.58
C ASN A 301 49.57 -3.62 -42.85
N GLN A 302 48.62 -4.54 -42.72
CA GLN A 302 47.86 -5.12 -43.82
C GLN A 302 46.39 -5.01 -43.43
N GLU A 303 45.67 -4.15 -44.15
CA GLU A 303 44.21 -4.10 -44.12
C GLU A 303 43.67 -5.46 -44.56
N ASP A 304 43.25 -6.29 -43.61
CA ASP A 304 42.49 -7.50 -43.90
C ASP A 304 41.02 -7.10 -44.07
N GLU A 305 40.65 -6.77 -45.31
CA GLU A 305 39.26 -6.46 -45.71
C GLU A 305 38.36 -7.71 -45.80
N ASN A 306 38.80 -8.87 -45.30
CA ASN A 306 37.94 -10.06 -45.27
C ASN A 306 37.11 -10.09 -43.99
N ILE A 307 35.91 -9.52 -44.06
CA ILE A 307 34.81 -9.86 -43.16
C ILE A 307 34.47 -11.34 -43.42
N TYR A 308 35.16 -12.24 -42.73
CA TYR A 308 34.83 -13.66 -42.75
C TYR A 308 33.48 -13.87 -42.07
N GLU A 309 32.51 -14.17 -42.94
CA GLU A 309 31.32 -14.98 -42.73
C GLU A 309 31.07 -15.41 -41.28
N GLY A 310 30.05 -14.79 -40.68
CA GLY A 310 29.51 -15.21 -39.40
C GLY A 310 29.24 -16.72 -39.40
N TYR A 311 29.73 -17.37 -38.35
CA TYR A 311 29.58 -18.79 -38.08
C TYR A 311 28.15 -19.27 -38.38
N LYS A 312 28.02 -20.02 -39.48
CA LYS A 312 26.93 -20.97 -39.73
C LYS A 312 26.99 -22.05 -38.64
N GLY A 313 26.14 -21.88 -37.64
CA GLY A 313 25.98 -22.83 -36.54
C GLY A 313 24.52 -23.02 -36.18
N ILE A 314 23.66 -23.22 -37.19
CA ILE A 314 22.32 -23.79 -36.97
C ILE A 314 22.39 -25.23 -37.50
N PRO A 315 22.17 -26.26 -36.67
CA PRO A 315 22.18 -27.64 -37.12
C PRO A 315 20.96 -27.90 -38.02
N GLU A 316 21.19 -28.45 -39.21
CA GLU A 316 20.13 -28.73 -40.19
C GLU A 316 19.34 -30.02 -39.90
N HIS A 317 19.83 -30.93 -39.05
CA HIS A 317 19.11 -32.15 -38.68
C HIS A 317 19.22 -32.47 -37.18
N TYR A 318 18.11 -32.97 -36.64
CA TYR A 318 18.00 -33.55 -35.30
C TYR A 318 17.69 -35.04 -35.49
N ASP A 319 18.59 -35.91 -35.06
CA ASP A 319 18.36 -37.36 -34.96
C ASP A 319 17.58 -37.69 -33.66
#